data_AF-A0AAZ3PYG9-F1
#
_entry.id   AF-A0AAZ3PYG9-F1
#
_cell.length_a   1.000
_cell.length_b   1.000
_cell.length_c   1.000
_cell.angle_alpha   90.00
_cell.angle_beta   90.00
_cell.angle_gamma   90.00
#
_symmetry.space_group_name_H-M   'P 1'
#
loop_
_entity.id
_entity.type
_entity.pdbx_description
1 polymer ?
#
loop_
_entity_poly.entity_id
_entity_poly.type
_entity_poly.pdbx_seq_one_letter_code
_entity_poly.pdbx_strand_id
1 'polypeptide(L)'
;MRSKELSIEPQDRIVSRHRSGEGYQKMSAALKVPKNTVATIILKWKTLGTTKTLPRDGCTAKLSNQGRRSLVWEVTKNPMVTRTELQQSFVEMGEPSRRTFISAALHQSRLYGRVNRWKPLLSKRHMTACLEFATRHLKDSQTMRNKILWSDEAKIELFGLNAKRHIWRKPGTIPTVKHGGGSSIMFWGCFSAAGTRRLVRIEGKVNRAKYREILDENLLHSAQDLRLGRRFTFQQERVLRIV
;
A
#
# COMPACT_ATOMS: atom_id res chain seq x y z
N MET A 1 17.24 42.02 -23.16
CA MET A 1 16.87 41.28 -21.92
C MET A 1 15.47 41.71 -21.49
N ARG A 2 14.54 40.79 -21.28
CA ARG A 2 13.23 41.12 -20.67
C ARG A 2 13.40 41.14 -19.14
N SER A 3 12.93 42.20 -18.49
CA SER A 3 12.98 42.38 -17.05
C SER A 3 12.05 41.39 -16.32
N LYS A 4 12.37 41.09 -15.05
CA LYS A 4 11.53 40.29 -14.15
C LYS A 4 10.15 40.93 -13.99
N GLU A 5 9.13 40.09 -13.84
CA GLU A 5 7.76 40.55 -13.58
C GLU A 5 7.68 41.37 -12.29
N LEU A 6 6.85 42.43 -12.29
CA LEU A 6 6.64 43.29 -11.13
C LEU A 6 5.90 42.54 -10.03
N SER A 7 6.29 42.76 -8.77
CA SER A 7 5.53 42.29 -7.60
C SER A 7 4.12 42.87 -7.57
N ILE A 8 3.21 42.24 -6.81
CA ILE A 8 1.79 42.61 -6.69
C ILE A 8 1.64 44.05 -6.16
N GLU A 9 2.44 44.44 -5.19
CA GLU A 9 2.37 45.75 -4.53
C GLU A 9 2.63 46.94 -5.50
N PRO A 10 3.66 46.93 -6.36
CA PRO A 10 3.79 47.90 -7.45
C PRO A 10 2.60 47.95 -8.41
N GLN A 11 2.01 46.79 -8.74
CA GLN A 11 0.88 46.72 -9.66
C GLN A 11 -0.39 47.33 -9.04
N ASP A 12 -0.62 47.10 -7.75
CA ASP A 12 -1.74 47.70 -7.02
C ASP A 12 -1.59 49.22 -6.91
N ARG A 13 -0.36 49.73 -6.64
CA ARG A 13 -0.08 51.17 -6.63
C ARG A 13 -0.33 51.83 -7.99
N ILE A 14 -0.06 51.14 -9.10
CA ILE A 14 -0.40 51.61 -10.46
C ILE A 14 -1.92 51.74 -10.62
N VAL A 15 -2.68 50.72 -10.19
CA VAL A 15 -4.15 50.75 -10.29
C VAL A 15 -4.74 51.85 -9.40
N SER A 16 -4.25 52.05 -8.18
CA SER A 16 -4.68 53.14 -7.29
C SER A 16 -4.45 54.51 -7.92
N ARG A 17 -3.24 54.75 -8.46
CA ARG A 17 -2.92 56.03 -9.14
C ARG A 17 -3.74 56.26 -10.40
N HIS A 18 -4.06 55.19 -11.14
CA HIS A 18 -4.94 55.28 -12.29
C HIS A 18 -6.39 55.64 -11.89
N ARG A 19 -6.91 55.08 -10.79
CA ARG A 19 -8.23 55.45 -10.24
C ARG A 19 -8.29 56.91 -9.80
N SER A 20 -7.18 57.47 -9.30
CA SER A 20 -7.05 58.89 -8.95
C SER A 20 -6.90 59.83 -10.17
N GLY A 21 -6.94 59.30 -11.40
CA GLY A 21 -6.86 60.12 -12.62
C GLY A 21 -5.44 60.55 -13.02
N GLU A 22 -4.39 59.97 -12.45
CA GLU A 22 -3.01 60.26 -12.86
C GLU A 22 -2.75 59.77 -14.30
N GLY A 23 -1.96 60.51 -15.06
CA GLY A 23 -1.53 60.12 -16.42
C GLY A 23 -0.39 59.11 -16.42
N TYR A 24 -0.29 58.29 -17.48
CA TYR A 24 0.70 57.20 -17.57
C TYR A 24 2.16 57.63 -17.38
N GLN A 25 2.53 58.82 -17.85
CA GLN A 25 3.88 59.37 -17.67
C GLN A 25 4.20 59.68 -16.21
N LYS A 26 3.24 60.26 -15.46
CA LYS A 26 3.41 60.57 -14.03
C LYS A 26 3.57 59.27 -13.21
N MET A 27 2.78 58.26 -13.52
CA MET A 27 2.87 56.93 -12.89
C MET A 27 4.21 56.24 -13.19
N SER A 28 4.66 56.32 -14.44
CA SER A 28 5.94 55.74 -14.88
C SER A 28 7.13 56.39 -14.15
N ALA A 29 7.15 57.72 -14.05
CA ALA A 29 8.17 58.46 -13.31
C ALA A 29 8.14 58.17 -11.80
N ALA A 30 6.95 58.18 -11.18
CA ALA A 30 6.79 57.98 -9.74
C ALA A 30 7.20 56.57 -9.26
N LEU A 31 6.95 55.55 -10.08
CA LEU A 31 7.21 54.15 -9.72
C LEU A 31 8.49 53.58 -10.37
N LYS A 32 9.20 54.36 -11.18
CA LYS A 32 10.37 53.93 -11.97
C LYS A 32 10.08 52.69 -12.83
N VAL A 33 8.87 52.62 -13.38
CA VAL A 33 8.40 51.51 -14.24
C VAL A 33 8.24 52.03 -15.67
N PRO A 34 8.66 51.30 -16.72
CA PRO A 34 8.47 51.73 -18.10
C PRO A 34 6.99 51.99 -18.44
N LYS A 35 6.72 53.05 -19.20
CA LYS A 35 5.36 53.46 -19.61
C LYS A 35 4.55 52.31 -20.24
N ASN A 36 5.18 51.48 -21.07
CA ASN A 36 4.53 50.32 -21.69
C ASN A 36 4.04 49.30 -20.66
N THR A 37 4.81 49.07 -19.59
CA THR A 37 4.42 48.16 -18.51
C THR A 37 3.25 48.72 -17.69
N VAL A 38 3.23 50.04 -17.45
CA VAL A 38 2.08 50.71 -16.82
C VAL A 38 0.82 50.54 -17.67
N ALA A 39 0.94 50.71 -18.99
CA ALA A 39 -0.19 50.54 -19.92
C ALA A 39 -0.71 49.09 -19.98
N THR A 40 0.18 48.09 -20.03
CA THR A 40 -0.24 46.67 -20.06
C THR A 40 -0.90 46.23 -18.76
N ILE A 41 -0.42 46.71 -17.60
CA ILE A 41 -1.05 46.44 -16.30
C ILE A 41 -2.46 47.03 -16.24
N ILE A 42 -2.62 48.28 -16.69
CA ILE A 42 -3.93 48.96 -16.67
C ILE A 42 -4.89 48.28 -17.66
N LEU A 43 -4.43 47.90 -18.85
CA LEU A 43 -5.23 47.15 -19.81
C LEU A 43 -5.71 45.81 -19.23
N LYS A 44 -4.79 45.06 -18.61
CA LYS A 44 -5.08 43.78 -17.94
C LYS A 44 -6.07 43.96 -16.79
N TRP A 45 -5.92 45.02 -15.99
CA TRP A 45 -6.85 45.33 -14.91
C TRP A 45 -8.24 45.69 -15.44
N LYS A 46 -8.34 46.46 -16.54
CA LYS A 46 -9.62 46.77 -17.18
C LYS A 46 -10.34 45.55 -17.76
N THR A 47 -9.60 44.57 -18.28
CA THR A 47 -10.19 43.38 -18.91
C THR A 47 -10.52 42.27 -17.91
N LEU A 48 -9.65 42.02 -16.92
CA LEU A 48 -9.76 40.87 -16.01
C LEU A 48 -10.11 41.27 -14.57
N GLY A 49 -10.09 42.57 -14.23
CA GLY A 49 -10.37 43.07 -12.88
C GLY A 49 -9.28 42.78 -11.84
N THR A 50 -8.23 42.04 -12.20
CA THR A 50 -7.18 41.58 -11.27
C THR A 50 -5.80 42.10 -11.63
N THR A 51 -5.03 42.54 -10.62
CA THR A 51 -3.62 42.88 -10.76
C THR A 51 -2.74 41.62 -10.80
N LYS A 52 -3.01 40.64 -9.93
CA LYS A 52 -2.25 39.37 -9.81
C LYS A 52 -1.95 38.71 -11.16
N THR A 53 -0.70 38.26 -11.36
CA THR A 53 -0.31 37.46 -12.52
C THR A 53 -1.14 36.18 -12.54
N LEU A 54 -1.82 35.92 -13.66
CA LEU A 54 -2.55 34.67 -13.84
C LEU A 54 -1.55 33.51 -13.91
N PRO A 55 -1.91 32.34 -13.38
CA PRO A 55 -1.14 31.13 -13.63
C PRO A 55 -0.93 30.99 -15.13
N ARG A 56 0.32 30.81 -15.55
CA ARG A 56 0.60 30.51 -16.95
C ARG A 56 0.00 29.15 -17.28
N ASP A 57 -0.52 29.02 -18.49
CA ASP A 57 -0.93 27.72 -18.98
C ASP A 57 0.26 26.77 -18.90
N GLY A 58 0.07 25.69 -18.15
CA GLY A 58 1.09 24.67 -17.98
C GLY A 58 1.35 23.92 -19.28
N CYS A 59 2.42 23.11 -19.27
CA CYS A 59 2.62 22.12 -20.32
C CYS A 59 1.41 21.18 -20.36
N THR A 60 0.88 20.94 -21.56
CA THR A 60 -0.21 20.00 -21.76
C THR A 60 0.19 18.61 -21.27
N ALA A 61 -0.73 17.91 -20.60
CA ALA A 61 -0.47 16.56 -20.14
C ALA A 61 -0.22 15.65 -21.36
N LYS A 62 0.87 14.89 -21.33
CA LYS A 62 1.24 13.97 -22.42
C LYS A 62 0.27 12.78 -22.56
N LEU A 63 -0.55 12.55 -21.54
CA LEU A 63 -1.59 11.54 -21.53
C LEU A 63 -2.94 12.22 -21.64
N SER A 64 -3.81 11.70 -22.50
CA SER A 64 -5.17 12.22 -22.58
C SER A 64 -5.96 11.91 -21.30
N ASN A 65 -7.03 12.66 -21.08
CA ASN A 65 -7.96 12.37 -19.99
C ASN A 65 -8.62 10.99 -20.15
N GLN A 66 -8.84 10.54 -21.38
CA GLN A 66 -9.40 9.23 -21.69
C GLN A 66 -8.41 8.12 -21.33
N GLY A 67 -7.15 8.23 -21.77
CA GLY A 67 -6.09 7.28 -21.43
C GLY A 67 -5.88 7.16 -19.92
N ARG A 68 -5.89 8.28 -19.20
CA ARG A 68 -5.78 8.27 -17.73
C ARG A 68 -6.96 7.58 -17.05
N ARG A 69 -8.20 7.80 -17.51
CA ARG A 69 -9.39 7.14 -16.94
C ARG A 69 -9.38 5.63 -17.23
N SER A 70 -9.03 5.25 -18.46
CA SER A 70 -8.90 3.85 -18.87
C SER A 70 -7.89 3.12 -17.98
N LEU A 71 -6.72 3.71 -17.77
CA LEU A 71 -5.67 3.17 -16.90
C LEU A 71 -6.14 2.92 -15.47
N VAL A 72 -6.83 3.89 -14.87
CA VAL A 72 -7.35 3.74 -13.51
C VAL A 72 -8.43 2.67 -13.45
N TRP A 73 -9.28 2.58 -14.47
CA TRP A 73 -10.31 1.55 -14.56
C TRP A 73 -9.71 0.15 -14.69
N GLU A 74 -8.75 -0.04 -15.58
CA GLU A 74 -8.07 -1.32 -15.83
C GLU A 74 -7.40 -1.84 -14.55
N VAL A 75 -6.69 -0.96 -13.85
CA VAL A 75 -6.04 -1.26 -12.57
C VAL A 75 -7.04 -1.51 -11.44
N THR A 76 -8.18 -0.83 -11.44
CA THR A 76 -9.22 -1.04 -10.41
C THR A 76 -9.93 -2.37 -10.63
N LYS A 77 -10.21 -2.74 -11.89
CA LYS A 77 -10.81 -4.02 -12.27
C LYS A 77 -9.87 -5.19 -11.97
N ASN A 78 -8.60 -5.05 -12.33
CA ASN A 78 -7.57 -6.05 -12.06
C ASN A 78 -6.32 -5.39 -11.45
N PRO A 79 -6.21 -5.35 -10.11
CA PRO A 79 -5.04 -4.75 -9.47
C PRO A 79 -3.74 -5.55 -9.69
N MET A 80 -3.82 -6.75 -10.26
CA MET A 80 -2.65 -7.58 -10.60
C MET A 80 -2.11 -7.32 -12.01
N VAL A 81 -2.72 -6.42 -12.77
CA VAL A 81 -2.29 -6.09 -14.14
C VAL A 81 -0.82 -5.69 -14.17
N THR A 82 -0.06 -6.34 -15.05
CA THR A 82 1.37 -6.03 -15.17
C THR A 82 1.56 -4.72 -15.92
N ARG A 83 2.70 -4.08 -15.68
CA ARG A 83 3.01 -2.83 -16.39
C ARG A 83 3.15 -3.04 -17.90
N THR A 84 3.53 -4.24 -18.33
CA THR A 84 3.61 -4.65 -19.73
C THR A 84 2.22 -4.78 -20.36
N GLU A 85 1.26 -5.38 -19.67
CA GLU A 85 -0.14 -5.42 -20.11
C GLU A 85 -0.72 -4.00 -20.25
N LEU A 86 -0.45 -3.12 -19.28
CA LEU A 86 -0.83 -1.70 -19.37
C LEU A 86 -0.13 -0.96 -20.52
N GLN A 87 1.08 -1.35 -20.90
CA GLN A 87 1.73 -0.75 -22.07
C GLN A 87 1.05 -1.19 -23.36
N GLN A 88 0.64 -2.46 -23.43
CA GLN A 88 -0.03 -3.02 -24.60
C GLN A 88 -1.41 -2.39 -24.82
N SER A 89 -2.24 -2.28 -23.76
CA SER A 89 -3.56 -1.62 -23.85
C SER A 89 -3.45 -0.16 -24.31
N PHE A 90 -2.37 0.52 -23.93
CA PHE A 90 -2.10 1.89 -24.36
C PHE A 90 -1.70 2.01 -25.84
N VAL A 91 -0.93 1.06 -26.36
CA VAL A 91 -0.59 1.01 -27.79
C VAL A 91 -1.86 0.79 -28.62
N GLU A 92 -2.74 -0.10 -28.18
CA GLU A 92 -4.03 -0.37 -28.84
C GLU A 92 -4.96 0.85 -28.86
N MET A 93 -4.95 1.65 -27.79
CA MET A 93 -5.72 2.89 -27.71
C MET A 93 -5.09 4.08 -28.47
N GLY A 94 -3.91 3.92 -29.08
CA GLY A 94 -3.18 5.02 -29.72
C GLY A 94 -2.61 6.05 -28.74
N GLU A 95 -2.45 5.69 -27.46
CA GLU A 95 -1.94 6.57 -26.41
C GLU A 95 -0.44 6.41 -26.21
N PRO A 96 0.27 7.44 -25.69
CA PRO A 96 1.69 7.34 -25.39
C PRO A 96 2.02 6.25 -24.35
N SER A 97 2.69 5.18 -24.79
CA SER A 97 2.96 3.97 -24.01
C SER A 97 4.29 3.98 -23.21
N ARG A 98 4.94 5.15 -23.08
CA ARG A 98 6.19 5.24 -22.32
C ARG A 98 5.93 4.93 -20.84
N ARG A 99 6.76 4.05 -20.27
CA ARG A 99 6.65 3.60 -18.87
C ARG A 99 6.54 4.74 -17.87
N THR A 100 7.28 5.83 -18.08
CA THR A 100 7.28 7.00 -17.19
C THR A 100 5.93 7.70 -17.13
N PHE A 101 5.22 7.80 -18.26
CA PHE A 101 3.89 8.42 -18.32
C PHE A 101 2.86 7.59 -17.57
N ILE A 102 2.85 6.28 -17.79
CA ILE A 102 1.98 5.34 -17.06
C ILE A 102 2.25 5.43 -15.55
N SER A 103 3.52 5.47 -15.12
CA SER A 103 3.85 5.65 -13.69
C SER A 103 3.31 6.95 -13.12
N ALA A 104 3.53 8.07 -13.84
CA ALA A 104 3.15 9.39 -13.38
C ALA A 104 1.62 9.48 -13.23
N ALA A 105 0.86 8.94 -14.17
CA ALA A 105 -0.60 8.91 -14.11
C ALA A 105 -1.14 8.02 -12.98
N LEU A 106 -0.51 6.87 -12.72
CA LEU A 106 -0.87 6.01 -11.58
C LEU A 106 -0.57 6.72 -10.25
N HIS A 107 0.58 7.37 -10.13
CA HIS A 107 0.96 8.09 -8.92
C HIS A 107 0.05 9.32 -8.67
N GLN A 108 -0.34 10.06 -9.72
CA GLN A 108 -1.35 11.12 -9.61
C GLN A 108 -2.69 10.58 -9.08
N SER A 109 -3.01 9.32 -9.39
CA SER A 109 -4.21 8.62 -8.91
C SER A 109 -4.02 7.91 -7.57
N ARG A 110 -2.86 8.12 -6.90
CA ARG A 110 -2.45 7.48 -5.63
C ARG A 110 -2.37 5.96 -5.70
N LEU A 111 -2.11 5.40 -6.88
CA LEU A 111 -1.91 3.98 -7.12
C LEU A 111 -0.42 3.69 -7.22
N TYR A 112 0.05 2.75 -6.40
CA TYR A 112 1.45 2.37 -6.38
C TYR A 112 1.62 0.85 -6.49
N GLY A 113 2.66 0.44 -7.20
CA GLY A 113 3.10 -0.95 -7.18
C GLY A 113 3.59 -1.32 -5.78
N ARG A 114 2.99 -2.36 -5.20
CA ARG A 114 3.35 -2.91 -3.89
C ARG A 114 3.40 -4.43 -3.98
N VAL A 115 4.30 -5.04 -3.21
CA VAL A 115 4.32 -6.50 -3.09
C VAL A 115 3.05 -6.93 -2.35
N ASN A 116 2.31 -7.87 -2.92
CA ASN A 116 1.16 -8.43 -2.21
C ASN A 116 1.65 -9.13 -0.93
N ARG A 117 1.11 -8.71 0.22
CA ARG A 117 1.33 -9.41 1.50
C ARG A 117 0.13 -10.32 1.73
N TRP A 118 0.36 -11.57 2.05
CA TRP A 118 -0.73 -12.48 2.38
C TRP A 118 -1.21 -12.18 3.80
N LYS A 119 -2.52 -12.04 3.97
CA LYS A 119 -3.14 -12.00 5.29
C LYS A 119 -4.37 -12.91 5.26
N PRO A 120 -4.57 -13.75 6.28
CA PRO A 120 -5.83 -14.48 6.41
C PRO A 120 -6.97 -13.47 6.60
N LEU A 121 -8.11 -13.74 5.99
CA LEU A 121 -9.33 -12.99 6.28
C LEU A 121 -9.87 -13.45 7.63
N LEU A 122 -9.94 -12.52 8.58
CA LEU A 122 -10.43 -12.79 9.92
C LEU A 122 -11.89 -12.34 10.04
N SER A 123 -12.75 -13.24 10.51
CA SER A 123 -14.10 -12.89 10.95
C SER A 123 -14.04 -12.00 12.19
N LYS A 124 -15.09 -11.20 12.42
CA LYS A 124 -15.24 -10.40 13.66
C LYS A 124 -15.07 -11.26 14.91
N ARG A 125 -15.64 -12.47 14.90
CA ARG A 125 -15.49 -13.45 15.99
C ARG A 125 -14.04 -13.82 16.26
N HIS A 126 -13.26 -14.07 15.21
CA HIS A 126 -11.83 -14.39 15.36
C HIS A 126 -11.04 -13.20 15.88
N MET A 127 -11.33 -11.99 15.39
CA MET A 127 -10.67 -10.77 15.87
C MET A 127 -10.91 -10.55 17.37
N THR A 128 -12.15 -10.66 17.84
CA THR A 128 -12.49 -10.53 19.26
C THR A 128 -11.81 -11.62 20.09
N ALA A 129 -11.87 -12.88 19.67
CA ALA A 129 -11.26 -13.99 20.40
C ALA A 129 -9.72 -13.87 20.48
N CYS A 130 -9.06 -13.47 19.38
CA CYS A 130 -7.62 -13.19 19.37
C CYS A 130 -7.27 -12.04 20.31
N LEU A 131 -8.09 -10.97 20.34
CA LEU A 131 -7.87 -9.83 21.22
C LEU A 131 -8.03 -10.21 22.68
N GLU A 132 -9.10 -10.93 23.05
CA GLU A 132 -9.33 -11.42 24.41
C GLU A 132 -8.22 -12.37 24.88
N PHE A 133 -7.73 -13.23 24.00
CA PHE A 133 -6.59 -14.10 24.31
C PHE A 133 -5.33 -13.28 24.56
N ALA A 134 -5.01 -12.33 23.69
CA ALA A 134 -3.83 -11.47 23.82
C ALA A 134 -3.89 -10.64 25.11
N THR A 135 -5.04 -10.05 25.45
CA THR A 135 -5.19 -9.26 26.69
C THR A 135 -5.06 -10.12 27.93
N ARG A 136 -5.62 -11.34 27.94
CA ARG A 136 -5.52 -12.28 29.06
C ARG A 136 -4.08 -12.70 29.33
N HIS A 137 -3.30 -12.99 28.28
CA HIS A 137 -1.93 -13.50 28.38
C HIS A 137 -0.84 -12.41 28.31
N LEU A 138 -1.23 -11.13 28.30
CA LEU A 138 -0.31 -9.98 28.20
C LEU A 138 0.64 -9.92 29.40
N LYS A 139 0.12 -10.19 30.60
CA LYS A 139 0.85 -10.13 31.88
C LYS A 139 1.48 -11.46 32.29
N ASP A 140 1.44 -12.48 31.43
CA ASP A 140 2.02 -13.78 31.74
C ASP A 140 3.53 -13.65 31.97
N SER A 141 3.99 -14.27 33.05
CA SER A 141 5.41 -14.31 33.41
C SER A 141 6.23 -15.12 32.39
N GLN A 142 7.51 -14.79 32.25
CA GLN A 142 8.42 -15.53 31.38
C GLN A 142 8.54 -17.01 31.79
N THR A 143 8.47 -17.31 33.09
CA THR A 143 8.53 -18.68 33.60
C THR A 143 7.31 -19.51 33.18
N MET A 144 6.13 -18.89 33.09
CA MET A 144 4.95 -19.52 32.51
C MET A 144 5.15 -19.78 31.01
N ARG A 145 5.62 -18.77 30.25
CA ARG A 145 5.86 -18.89 28.80
C ARG A 145 6.89 -19.96 28.46
N ASN A 146 7.92 -20.12 29.28
CA ASN A 146 8.97 -21.14 29.10
C ASN A 146 8.45 -22.57 29.31
N LYS A 147 7.29 -22.74 29.96
CA LYS A 147 6.63 -24.04 30.19
C LYS A 147 5.58 -24.35 29.14
N ILE A 148 5.45 -23.53 28.09
CA ILE A 148 4.51 -23.78 26.99
C ILE A 148 5.20 -24.62 25.93
N LEU A 149 4.60 -25.76 25.63
CA LEU A 149 4.93 -26.58 24.46
C LEU A 149 4.01 -26.18 23.32
N TRP A 150 4.58 -25.52 22.31
CA TRP A 150 3.90 -25.11 21.09
C TRP A 150 3.93 -26.25 20.09
N SER A 151 2.82 -26.49 19.41
CA SER A 151 2.74 -27.44 18.31
C SER A 151 1.97 -26.85 17.14
N ASP A 152 2.39 -27.22 15.93
CA ASP A 152 1.73 -26.78 14.71
C ASP A 152 1.94 -27.79 13.57
N GLU A 153 1.05 -27.76 12.59
CA GLU A 153 1.18 -28.49 11.33
C GLU A 153 1.63 -27.55 10.21
N ALA A 154 2.82 -27.79 9.66
CA ALA A 154 3.34 -27.01 8.54
C ALA A 154 3.17 -27.78 7.23
N LYS A 155 2.52 -27.16 6.25
CA LYS A 155 2.48 -27.63 4.87
C LYS A 155 3.57 -26.94 4.05
N ILE A 156 4.51 -27.72 3.53
CA ILE A 156 5.56 -27.25 2.62
C ILE A 156 5.18 -27.63 1.19
N GLU A 157 5.03 -26.64 0.33
CA GLU A 157 4.82 -26.83 -1.11
C GLU A 157 6.18 -27.03 -1.80
N LEU A 158 6.35 -28.15 -2.50
CA LEU A 158 7.61 -28.46 -3.21
C LEU A 158 7.84 -27.51 -4.40
N PHE A 159 6.76 -27.10 -5.05
CA PHE A 159 6.76 -26.14 -6.15
C PHE A 159 5.98 -24.89 -5.74
N GLY A 160 6.50 -24.17 -4.75
CA GLY A 160 5.91 -22.91 -4.32
C GLY A 160 5.99 -21.86 -5.44
N LEU A 161 4.87 -21.56 -6.10
CA LEU A 161 4.69 -20.36 -6.94
C LEU A 161 4.67 -19.08 -6.07
N ASN A 162 5.67 -18.92 -5.20
CA ASN A 162 5.92 -17.74 -4.40
C ASN A 162 6.61 -16.66 -5.24
N ALA A 163 6.15 -16.46 -6.48
CA ALA A 163 6.47 -15.27 -7.23
C ALA A 163 5.93 -14.08 -6.43
N LYS A 164 6.83 -13.22 -5.93
CA LYS A 164 6.49 -11.94 -5.31
C LYS A 164 5.74 -11.10 -6.35
N ARG A 165 4.42 -11.22 -6.39
CA ARG A 165 3.59 -10.49 -7.33
C ARG A 165 3.39 -9.06 -6.83
N HIS A 166 3.73 -8.11 -7.68
CA HIS A 166 3.39 -6.72 -7.49
C HIS A 166 1.93 -6.51 -7.90
N ILE A 167 1.26 -5.68 -7.12
CA ILE A 167 -0.12 -5.27 -7.34
C ILE A 167 -0.22 -3.76 -7.17
N TRP A 168 -1.13 -3.16 -7.89
CA TRP A 168 -1.42 -1.74 -7.80
C TRP A 168 -2.47 -1.50 -6.73
N ARG A 169 -2.14 -0.73 -5.69
CA ARG A 169 -3.08 -0.42 -4.60
C ARG A 169 -2.91 0.99 -4.08
N LYS A 170 -4.00 1.49 -3.48
CA LYS A 170 -3.95 2.66 -2.59
C LYS A 170 -3.40 2.24 -1.22
N PRO A 171 -2.73 3.15 -0.50
CA PRO A 171 -2.33 2.90 0.89
C PRO A 171 -3.53 2.47 1.75
N GLY A 172 -3.36 1.45 2.61
CA GLY A 172 -4.37 1.05 3.62
C GLY A 172 -5.34 -0.08 3.23
N THR A 173 -5.18 -0.74 2.08
CA THR A 173 -6.09 -1.82 1.64
C THR A 173 -5.64 -3.23 2.07
N ILE A 174 -6.59 -4.05 2.53
CA ILE A 174 -6.36 -5.42 3.04
C ILE A 174 -6.24 -6.42 1.88
N PRO A 175 -5.33 -7.40 1.94
CA PRO A 175 -5.09 -8.36 0.85
C PRO A 175 -6.12 -9.49 0.73
N THR A 176 -6.20 -10.04 -0.47
CA THR A 176 -7.06 -11.17 -0.88
C THR A 176 -6.40 -12.53 -0.60
N VAL A 177 -7.22 -13.53 -0.26
CA VAL A 177 -6.82 -14.91 0.08
C VAL A 177 -6.73 -15.79 -1.17
N LYS A 178 -5.77 -16.73 -1.20
CA LYS A 178 -5.67 -17.80 -2.21
C LYS A 178 -6.38 -19.07 -1.74
N HIS A 179 -6.83 -19.90 -2.68
CA HIS A 179 -7.11 -21.32 -2.45
C HIS A 179 -5.97 -22.10 -3.12
N GLY A 180 -5.25 -22.95 -2.38
CA GLY A 180 -4.06 -23.66 -2.87
C GLY A 180 -4.36 -25.09 -3.31
N GLY A 181 -3.82 -25.50 -4.46
CA GLY A 181 -3.99 -26.83 -5.06
C GLY A 181 -2.70 -27.34 -5.71
N GLY A 182 -1.74 -27.76 -4.88
CA GLY A 182 -0.46 -28.34 -5.33
C GLY A 182 -0.01 -29.50 -4.43
N SER A 183 0.94 -30.30 -4.94
CA SER A 183 1.58 -31.38 -4.18
C SER A 183 2.39 -30.81 -3.02
N SER A 184 2.13 -31.32 -1.82
CA SER A 184 2.65 -30.74 -0.59
C SER A 184 3.00 -31.81 0.42
N ILE A 185 4.12 -31.62 1.12
CA ILE A 185 4.50 -32.45 2.26
C ILE A 185 4.04 -31.74 3.52
N MET A 186 3.39 -32.47 4.42
CA MET A 186 2.94 -31.96 5.70
C MET A 186 3.85 -32.47 6.80
N PHE A 187 4.17 -31.60 7.75
CA PHE A 187 4.94 -31.94 8.94
C PHE A 187 4.15 -31.53 10.17
N TRP A 188 4.20 -32.36 11.20
CA TRP A 188 3.87 -31.94 12.55
C TRP A 188 5.16 -31.64 13.29
N GLY A 189 5.21 -30.53 14.02
CA GLY A 189 6.37 -30.17 14.82
C GLY A 189 5.97 -29.56 16.15
N CYS A 190 6.86 -29.66 17.12
CA CYS A 190 6.70 -28.97 18.40
C CYS A 190 7.99 -28.30 18.88
N PHE A 191 7.84 -27.23 19.64
CA PHE A 191 8.95 -26.47 20.21
C PHE A 191 8.55 -25.76 21.51
N SER A 192 9.54 -25.35 22.28
CA SER A 192 9.36 -24.51 23.46
C SER A 192 10.45 -23.44 23.52
N ALA A 193 10.47 -22.63 24.59
CA ALA A 193 11.56 -21.67 24.81
C ALA A 193 12.94 -22.33 24.91
N ALA A 194 13.02 -23.63 25.27
CA ALA A 194 14.27 -24.38 25.32
C ALA A 194 14.76 -24.87 23.94
N GLY A 195 13.95 -24.74 22.89
CA GLY A 195 14.30 -25.11 21.51
C GLY A 195 13.25 -25.97 20.82
N THR A 196 13.62 -26.46 19.63
CA THR A 196 12.79 -27.34 18.80
C THR A 196 12.98 -28.81 19.19
N ARG A 197 11.95 -29.62 18.96
CA ARG A 197 12.01 -31.08 19.09
C ARG A 197 11.48 -31.75 17.84
N ARG A 198 10.73 -32.84 18.01
CA ARG A 198 10.37 -33.79 16.98
C ARG A 198 9.65 -33.09 15.85
N LEU A 199 10.08 -33.42 14.64
CA LEU A 199 9.45 -33.02 13.40
C LEU A 199 9.05 -34.32 12.67
N VAL A 200 7.75 -34.57 12.63
CA VAL A 200 7.18 -35.80 12.09
C VAL A 200 6.62 -35.50 10.71
N ARG A 201 7.16 -36.17 9.69
CA ARG A 201 6.57 -36.13 8.34
C ARG A 201 5.23 -36.88 8.37
N ILE A 202 4.17 -36.24 7.91
CA ILE A 202 2.85 -36.84 7.82
C ILE A 202 2.61 -37.29 6.39
N GLU A 203 2.34 -38.58 6.22
CA GLU A 203 1.99 -39.15 4.93
C GLU A 203 0.49 -39.04 4.64
N GLY A 204 0.17 -38.30 3.58
CA GLY A 204 -1.19 -38.08 3.10
C GLY A 204 -1.96 -37.04 3.91
N LYS A 205 -3.29 -37.12 3.86
CA LYS A 205 -4.18 -36.20 4.58
C LYS A 205 -4.21 -36.56 6.07
N VAL A 206 -4.04 -35.55 6.93
CA VAL A 206 -4.18 -35.71 8.39
C VAL A 206 -5.66 -35.97 8.72
N ASN A 207 -5.92 -37.12 9.31
CA ASN A 207 -7.19 -37.45 9.93
C ASN A 207 -7.05 -37.37 11.45
N ARG A 208 -8.17 -37.22 12.17
CA ARG A 208 -8.17 -37.13 13.64
C ARG A 208 -7.47 -38.30 14.33
N ALA A 209 -7.63 -39.53 13.81
CA ALA A 209 -6.99 -40.72 14.37
C ALA A 209 -5.45 -40.63 14.25
N LYS A 210 -4.94 -40.40 13.03
CA LYS A 210 -3.51 -40.17 12.78
C LYS A 210 -2.94 -39.04 13.63
N TYR A 211 -3.72 -37.98 13.82
CA TYR A 211 -3.27 -36.86 14.66
C TYR A 211 -3.09 -37.26 16.13
N ARG A 212 -4.02 -38.06 16.67
CA ARG A 212 -3.93 -38.58 18.04
C ARG A 212 -2.73 -39.50 18.19
N GLU A 213 -2.49 -40.38 17.23
CA GLU A 213 -1.32 -41.25 17.19
C GLU A 213 -0.01 -40.45 17.23
N ILE A 214 0.10 -39.41 16.39
CA ILE A 214 1.27 -38.51 16.41
C ILE A 214 1.45 -37.85 17.78
N LEU A 215 0.36 -37.39 18.42
CA LEU A 215 0.44 -36.81 19.76
C LEU A 215 0.85 -37.84 20.81
N ASP A 216 0.22 -39.02 20.82
CA ASP A 216 0.48 -40.07 21.80
C ASP A 216 1.96 -40.53 21.73
N GLU A 217 2.51 -40.63 20.52
CA GLU A 217 3.91 -41.03 20.30
C GLU A 217 4.94 -39.93 20.58
N ASN A 218 4.60 -38.66 20.35
CA ASN A 218 5.62 -37.60 20.28
C ASN A 218 5.48 -36.52 21.35
N LEU A 219 4.29 -36.29 21.90
CA LEU A 219 4.03 -35.17 22.81
C LEU A 219 4.81 -35.29 24.12
N LEU A 220 4.63 -36.41 24.84
CA LEU A 220 5.25 -36.61 26.16
C LEU A 220 6.77 -36.73 26.06
N HIS A 221 7.26 -37.46 25.06
CA HIS A 221 8.69 -37.56 24.78
C HIS A 221 9.29 -36.18 24.51
N SER A 222 8.65 -35.35 23.69
CA SER A 222 9.15 -34.00 23.39
C SER A 222 9.16 -33.10 24.63
N ALA A 223 8.15 -33.23 25.51
CA ALA A 223 8.11 -32.46 26.75
C ALA A 223 9.23 -32.86 27.74
N GLN A 224 9.55 -34.16 27.80
CA GLN A 224 10.67 -34.70 28.58
C GLN A 224 12.01 -34.23 28.02
N ASP A 225 12.21 -34.33 26.70
CA ASP A 225 13.44 -33.90 26.03
C ASP A 225 13.70 -32.40 26.20
N LEU A 226 12.64 -31.59 26.32
CA LEU A 226 12.71 -30.15 26.58
C LEU A 226 12.79 -29.80 28.07
N ARG A 227 12.78 -30.81 28.97
CA ARG A 227 12.86 -30.64 30.42
C ARG A 227 11.79 -29.66 30.96
N LEU A 228 10.59 -29.67 30.39
CA LEU A 228 9.50 -28.75 30.79
C LEU A 228 8.93 -29.07 32.18
N GLY A 229 9.30 -30.22 32.74
CA GLY A 229 8.82 -30.71 34.03
C GLY A 229 7.42 -31.33 33.96
N ARG A 230 6.87 -31.70 35.12
CA ARG A 230 5.56 -32.38 35.22
C ARG A 230 4.36 -31.47 34.93
N ARG A 231 4.53 -30.15 35.07
CA ARG A 231 3.48 -29.15 34.86
C ARG A 231 3.88 -28.23 33.70
N PHE A 232 3.50 -28.61 32.50
CA PHE A 232 3.66 -27.82 31.29
C PHE A 232 2.29 -27.56 30.64
N THR A 233 2.19 -26.49 29.86
CA THR A 233 0.99 -26.17 29.11
C THR A 233 1.19 -26.58 27.66
N PHE A 234 0.29 -27.39 27.13
CA PHE A 234 0.29 -27.73 25.72
C PHE A 234 -0.57 -26.72 24.95
N GLN A 235 -0.01 -26.13 23.89
CA GLN A 235 -0.72 -25.25 22.98
C GLN A 235 -0.78 -25.89 21.59
N GLN A 236 -1.98 -25.85 21.02
CA GLN A 236 -2.28 -26.30 19.66
C GLN A 236 -3.36 -25.40 19.05
N GLU A 237 -3.39 -25.28 17.72
CA GLU A 237 -4.47 -24.63 17.01
C GLU A 237 -5.81 -25.37 17.19
N ARG A 238 -6.90 -24.62 17.39
CA ARG A 238 -8.25 -25.17 17.22
C ARG A 238 -8.57 -25.18 15.74
N VAL A 239 -8.36 -26.31 15.05
CA VAL A 239 -8.90 -26.49 13.70
C VAL A 239 -10.43 -26.51 13.81
N LEU A 240 -11.06 -25.34 13.65
CA LEU A 240 -12.50 -25.22 13.44
C LEU A 240 -12.81 -25.96 12.13
N ARG A 241 -13.26 -27.21 12.25
CA ARG A 241 -13.99 -27.87 11.17
C ARG A 241 -15.21 -26.99 10.86
N ILE A 242 -15.14 -26.28 9.74
CA ILE A 242 -16.35 -25.92 9.00
C ILE A 242 -16.74 -27.21 8.28
N VAL A 243 -17.69 -27.93 8.87
CA VAL A 243 -18.67 -28.74 8.15
C VAL A 243 -20.01 -28.40 8.77
#